data_AF-A0A7C7CRF9-F1
#
_entry.id   AF-A0A7C7CRF9-F1
#
_cell.length_a   1.000
_cell.length_b   1.000
_cell.length_c   1.000
_cell.angle_alpha   90.00
_cell.angle_beta   90.00
_cell.angle_gamma   90.00
#
_symmetry.space_group_name_H-M   'P 1'
#
loop_
_entity.id
_entity.type
_entity.pdbx_description
1 polymer ?
#
loop_
_entity_poly.entity_id
_entity_poly.type
_entity_poly.pdbx_seq_one_letter_code
_entity_poly.pdbx_strand_id
1 'polypeptide(L)'
;MPKILPFQGYTYNPQIFADLTNVLAPPYDVISPQYREELIHRSEHNIINLTLAEKLNGQPDMNHYSTAAKLVTQWKQDDILISAEKPSIWQITESFRDADGKDKKRYGYLALVKLENYSTDGIRRHERTHKAAKEDRYRLLDATHMNFSPIFFVFNDNDRSCESLMHRFPSETVQAGKLDFETDVNLRIEQTSDEEWIDSFSSMLAEQPILIADGHHRYETARSYHSNQTNSGLKSGYVLAYLVPSSSEGLQILPTHRGLFGLTENQIDQLKAGLECYFSQTKHENCTPYLTAIIGDEKLTKYYLNDKTKSSPLGVEVFEEVILKKTLGFSEDDIADKS
;
A
#
# COMPACT_ATOMS: atom_id res chain seq x y z
N MET A 1 12.79 -8.84 16.22
CA MET A 1 11.35 -8.71 16.49
C MET A 1 10.92 -7.28 16.21
N PRO A 2 9.76 -7.06 15.57
CA PRO A 2 9.30 -5.72 15.22
C PRO A 2 9.14 -4.84 16.46
N LYS A 3 9.68 -3.61 16.41
CA LYS A 3 9.49 -2.63 17.47
C LYS A 3 8.44 -1.61 17.05
N ILE A 4 7.33 -1.58 17.79
CA ILE A 4 6.19 -0.68 17.57
C ILE A 4 6.23 0.41 18.63
N LEU A 5 5.96 1.66 18.24
CA LEU A 5 5.90 2.78 19.17
C LEU A 5 4.71 3.70 18.86
N PRO A 6 4.11 4.31 19.89
CA PRO A 6 3.21 5.45 19.70
C PRO A 6 4.00 6.66 19.19
N PHE A 7 3.29 7.66 18.65
CA PHE A 7 3.91 8.87 18.13
C PHE A 7 3.02 10.10 18.26
N GLN A 8 3.64 11.28 18.26
CA GLN A 8 2.92 12.55 18.16
C GLN A 8 2.67 12.84 16.68
N GLY A 9 1.54 12.34 16.19
CA GLY A 9 1.08 12.53 14.81
C GLY A 9 0.45 13.90 14.61
N TYR A 10 0.48 14.38 13.37
CA TYR A 10 -0.33 15.52 12.96
C TYR A 10 -1.63 15.02 12.34
N THR A 11 -2.76 15.59 12.75
CA THR A 11 -4.09 15.33 12.17
C THR A 11 -4.75 16.65 11.77
N TYR A 12 -5.77 16.58 10.92
CA TYR A 12 -6.61 17.75 10.67
C TYR A 12 -7.28 18.20 11.96
N ASN A 13 -7.27 19.50 12.22
CA ASN A 13 -7.87 20.06 13.42
C ASN A 13 -9.38 19.74 13.48
N PRO A 14 -9.86 19.00 14.49
CA PRO A 14 -11.25 18.58 14.57
C PRO A 14 -12.23 19.74 14.78
N GLN A 15 -11.75 20.91 15.25
CA GLN A 15 -12.58 22.12 15.36
C GLN A 15 -12.85 22.78 14.00
N ILE A 16 -11.96 22.57 13.01
CA ILE A 16 -12.10 23.08 11.64
C ILE A 16 -12.69 22.00 10.73
N PHE A 17 -12.23 20.77 10.90
CA PHE A 17 -12.58 19.60 10.08
C PHE A 17 -13.20 18.51 10.95
N ALA A 18 -14.47 18.71 11.32
CA ALA A 18 -15.26 17.66 11.97
C ALA A 18 -15.53 16.47 11.03
N ASP A 19 -15.64 16.75 9.72
CA ASP A 19 -15.75 15.77 8.65
C ASP A 19 -14.55 15.90 7.70
N LEU A 20 -13.85 14.79 7.49
CA LEU A 20 -12.64 14.71 6.67
C LEU A 20 -12.94 14.51 5.17
N THR A 21 -14.19 14.25 4.76
CA THR A 21 -14.58 13.87 3.40
C THR A 21 -13.95 14.73 2.31
N ASN A 22 -13.92 16.06 2.48
CA ASN A 22 -13.41 16.97 1.46
C ASN A 22 -11.88 17.15 1.48
N VAL A 23 -11.20 16.70 2.53
CA VAL A 23 -9.75 16.86 2.71
C VAL A 23 -8.95 15.57 2.58
N LEU A 24 -9.64 14.45 2.33
CA LEU A 24 -9.04 13.15 2.04
C LEU A 24 -8.76 12.99 0.54
N ALA A 25 -7.78 12.13 0.23
CA ALA A 25 -7.47 11.70 -1.12
C ALA A 25 -7.11 10.21 -1.12
N PRO A 26 -7.31 9.50 -2.25
CA PRO A 26 -6.79 8.15 -2.43
C PRO A 26 -5.26 8.10 -2.44
N PRO A 27 -4.66 6.90 -2.50
CA PRO A 27 -3.22 6.75 -2.69
C PRO A 27 -2.70 7.56 -3.89
N TYR A 28 -1.50 8.12 -3.77
CA TYR A 28 -0.96 9.07 -4.75
C TYR A 28 -0.67 8.44 -6.12
N ASP A 29 -0.47 7.14 -6.17
CA ASP A 29 -0.10 6.35 -7.35
C ASP A 29 -1.28 5.94 -8.22
N VAL A 30 -2.51 6.17 -7.77
CA VAL A 30 -3.75 5.90 -8.52
C VAL A 30 -4.49 7.16 -8.96
N ILE A 31 -3.93 8.34 -8.68
CA ILE A 31 -4.56 9.63 -8.96
C ILE A 31 -4.17 10.13 -10.36
N SER A 32 -5.16 10.32 -11.22
CA SER A 32 -4.99 10.99 -12.52
C SER A 32 -4.89 12.51 -12.36
N PRO A 33 -4.30 13.23 -13.33
CA PRO A 33 -4.27 14.69 -13.31
C PRO A 33 -5.66 15.33 -13.19
N GLN A 34 -6.66 14.80 -13.90
CA GLN A 34 -8.04 15.29 -13.84
C GLN A 34 -8.64 15.07 -12.45
N TYR A 35 -8.44 13.89 -11.87
CA TYR A 35 -8.98 13.61 -10.56
C TYR A 35 -8.28 14.43 -9.46
N ARG A 36 -6.99 14.73 -9.63
CA ARG A 36 -6.28 15.68 -8.77
C ARG A 36 -6.92 17.07 -8.78
N GLU A 37 -7.27 17.60 -9.95
CA GLU A 37 -7.97 18.89 -10.07
C GLU A 37 -9.31 18.87 -9.33
N GLU A 38 -10.08 17.79 -9.48
CA GLU A 38 -11.35 17.60 -8.75
C GLU A 38 -11.14 17.61 -7.22
N LEU A 39 -10.13 16.89 -6.72
CA LEU A 39 -9.82 16.84 -5.28
C LEU A 39 -9.45 18.22 -4.71
N ILE A 40 -8.71 19.02 -5.48
CA ILE A 40 -8.35 20.40 -5.07
C ILE A 40 -9.57 21.30 -5.08
N HIS A 41 -10.49 21.14 -6.04
CA HIS A 41 -11.74 21.90 -6.07
C HIS A 41 -12.67 21.56 -4.90
N ARG A 42 -12.59 20.36 -4.32
CA ARG A 42 -13.35 20.00 -3.10
C ARG A 42 -12.88 20.77 -1.87
N SER A 43 -11.58 21.01 -1.74
CA SER A 43 -10.99 21.79 -0.65
C SER A 43 -9.56 22.23 -0.99
N GLU A 44 -9.25 23.49 -0.70
CA GLU A 44 -7.86 23.99 -0.76
C GLU A 44 -6.94 23.27 0.25
N HIS A 45 -7.51 22.70 1.31
CA HIS A 45 -6.82 21.91 2.33
C HIS A 45 -6.83 20.41 2.04
N ASN A 46 -7.11 19.99 0.81
CA ASN A 46 -7.06 18.56 0.47
C ASN A 46 -5.63 18.02 0.56
N ILE A 47 -5.45 16.86 1.19
CA ILE A 47 -4.13 16.23 1.45
C ILE A 47 -3.31 16.02 0.18
N ILE A 48 -3.97 15.97 -0.99
CA ILE A 48 -3.33 15.88 -2.29
C ILE A 48 -2.32 17.01 -2.57
N ASN A 49 -2.55 18.19 -1.98
CA ASN A 49 -1.63 19.33 -2.07
C ASN A 49 -0.29 19.06 -1.38
N LEU A 50 -0.24 18.11 -0.43
CA LEU A 50 0.99 17.67 0.22
C LEU A 50 1.58 16.41 -0.42
N THR A 51 0.75 15.44 -0.80
CA THR A 51 1.22 14.13 -1.32
C THR A 51 1.61 14.15 -2.79
N LEU A 52 0.98 15.03 -3.58
CA LEU A 52 1.23 15.32 -5.00
C LEU A 52 1.17 16.83 -5.24
N ALA A 53 2.09 17.58 -4.63
CA ALA A 53 2.18 19.03 -4.78
C ALA A 53 2.41 19.47 -6.25
N GLU A 54 1.89 20.64 -6.61
CA GLU A 54 2.02 21.17 -7.97
C GLU A 54 3.45 21.52 -8.35
N LYS A 55 3.76 21.34 -9.62
CA LYS A 55 4.97 21.86 -10.24
C LYS A 55 4.70 23.32 -10.63
N LEU A 56 5.27 24.27 -9.88
CA LEU A 56 5.18 25.69 -10.23
C LEU A 56 5.77 25.94 -11.64
N ASN A 57 4.97 26.60 -12.49
CA ASN A 57 5.35 27.22 -13.76
C ASN A 57 5.70 26.33 -14.97
N GLY A 58 5.29 25.06 -15.01
CA GLY A 58 5.45 24.20 -16.20
C GLY A 58 6.91 23.96 -16.63
N GLN A 59 7.87 24.49 -15.88
CA GLN A 59 9.29 24.16 -15.97
C GLN A 59 9.48 22.78 -15.31
N PRO A 60 10.34 21.92 -15.88
CA PRO A 60 10.78 20.71 -15.20
C PRO A 60 11.72 21.12 -14.05
N ASP A 61 11.17 21.72 -12.99
CA ASP A 61 11.96 21.99 -11.80
C ASP A 61 11.70 20.96 -10.70
N MET A 62 12.80 20.60 -10.05
CA MET A 62 12.96 19.59 -9.03
C MET A 62 12.27 19.93 -7.69
N ASN A 63 11.26 20.81 -7.69
CA ASN A 63 10.96 21.68 -6.54
C ASN A 63 9.51 21.67 -6.03
N HIS A 64 8.64 20.79 -6.53
CA HIS A 64 7.30 20.61 -5.94
C HIS A 64 7.37 20.10 -4.48
N TYR A 65 8.44 19.40 -4.10
CA TYR A 65 8.68 18.99 -2.72
C TYR A 65 8.87 20.19 -1.76
N SER A 66 9.50 21.30 -2.20
CA SER A 66 9.61 22.49 -1.36
C SER A 66 8.26 23.21 -1.22
N THR A 67 7.38 23.08 -2.21
CA THR A 67 6.00 23.57 -2.13
C THR A 67 5.23 22.77 -1.08
N ALA A 68 5.34 21.43 -1.09
CA ALA A 68 4.78 20.59 -0.04
C ALA A 68 5.33 20.97 1.35
N ALA A 69 6.65 21.18 1.48
CA ALA A 69 7.27 21.57 2.74
C ALA A 69 6.75 22.92 3.26
N LYS A 70 6.63 23.93 2.40
CA LYS A 70 6.06 25.23 2.76
C LYS A 70 4.61 25.10 3.19
N LEU A 71 3.79 24.34 2.45
CA LEU A 71 2.40 24.09 2.79
C LEU A 71 2.25 23.36 4.13
N VAL A 72 3.10 22.35 4.41
CA VAL A 72 3.15 21.69 5.72
C VAL A 72 3.41 22.70 6.83
N THR A 73 4.39 23.58 6.67
CA THR A 73 4.68 24.62 7.66
C THR A 73 3.51 25.57 7.84
N GLN A 74 2.91 26.02 6.73
CA GLN A 74 1.76 26.92 6.75
C GLN A 74 0.55 26.27 7.44
N TRP A 75 0.19 25.05 7.08
CA TRP A 75 -0.95 24.32 7.66
C TRP A 75 -0.78 24.07 9.16
N LYS A 76 0.47 23.92 9.65
CA LYS A 76 0.75 23.85 11.09
C LYS A 76 0.63 25.19 11.80
N GLN A 77 0.99 26.29 11.13
CA GLN A 77 0.88 27.65 11.67
C GLN A 77 -0.56 28.14 11.72
N ASP A 78 -1.37 27.74 10.74
CA ASP A 78 -2.77 28.11 10.60
C ASP A 78 -3.73 27.17 11.35
N ASP A 79 -3.19 26.27 12.19
CA ASP A 79 -3.94 25.25 12.92
C ASP A 79 -4.84 24.36 12.03
N ILE A 80 -4.52 24.22 10.73
CA ILE A 80 -5.15 23.25 9.82
C ILE A 80 -4.73 21.83 10.20
N LEU A 81 -3.43 21.65 10.48
CA LEU A 81 -2.87 20.42 11.04
C LEU A 81 -2.38 20.67 12.47
N ILE A 82 -2.92 19.91 13.42
CA ILE A 82 -2.51 19.97 14.83
C ILE A 82 -1.78 18.70 15.23
N SER A 83 -0.81 18.84 16.13
CA SER A 83 -0.11 17.69 16.71
C SER A 83 -0.93 17.08 17.85
N ALA A 84 -0.92 15.76 17.97
CA ALA A 84 -1.35 15.09 19.19
C ALA A 84 -0.57 15.60 20.40
N GLU A 85 -1.26 15.81 21.53
CA GLU A 85 -0.66 16.28 22.77
C GLU A 85 0.34 15.27 23.34
N LYS A 86 0.00 13.98 23.27
CA LYS A 86 0.82 12.86 23.74
C LYS A 86 1.15 11.90 22.59
N PRO A 87 2.22 11.10 22.71
CA PRO A 87 2.41 9.96 21.82
C PRO A 87 1.18 9.04 21.86
N SER A 88 0.62 8.75 20.69
CA SER A 88 -0.62 7.97 20.56
C SER A 88 -0.50 6.89 19.49
N ILE A 89 -1.48 5.99 19.50
CA ILE A 89 -1.80 5.08 18.39
C ILE A 89 -3.19 5.46 17.88
N TRP A 90 -3.40 5.35 16.57
CA TRP A 90 -4.71 5.57 15.96
C TRP A 90 -5.28 4.27 15.44
N GLN A 91 -6.54 3.97 15.77
CA GLN A 91 -7.32 2.94 15.11
C GLN A 91 -8.02 3.54 13.90
N ILE A 92 -7.85 2.90 12.73
CA ILE A 92 -8.64 3.20 11.54
C ILE A 92 -9.63 2.06 11.34
N THR A 93 -10.91 2.41 11.29
CA THR A 93 -11.97 1.55 10.78
C THR A 93 -12.37 2.02 9.39
N GLU A 94 -12.38 1.10 8.44
CA GLU A 94 -12.83 1.31 7.06
C GLU A 94 -14.06 0.45 6.81
N SER A 95 -15.14 1.03 6.30
CA SER A 95 -16.35 0.31 5.91
C SER A 95 -16.66 0.57 4.44
N PHE A 96 -16.69 -0.50 3.65
CA PHE A 96 -16.79 -0.46 2.19
C PHE A 96 -17.58 -1.68 1.70
N ARG A 97 -17.88 -1.73 0.39
CA ARG A 97 -18.47 -2.90 -0.24
C ARG A 97 -17.44 -3.63 -1.07
N ASP A 98 -17.41 -4.96 -0.97
CA ASP A 98 -16.56 -5.77 -1.83
C ASP A 98 -17.13 -5.88 -3.27
N ALA A 99 -16.41 -6.58 -4.13
CA ALA A 99 -16.81 -6.78 -5.53
C ALA A 99 -18.14 -7.53 -5.70
N ASP A 100 -18.59 -8.29 -4.68
CA ASP A 100 -19.90 -8.95 -4.66
C ASP A 100 -21.01 -8.03 -4.08
N GLY A 101 -20.67 -6.79 -3.74
CA GLY A 101 -21.58 -5.81 -3.14
C GLY A 101 -21.86 -6.06 -1.65
N LYS A 102 -21.10 -6.93 -0.97
CA LYS A 102 -21.29 -7.21 0.45
C LYS A 102 -20.54 -6.17 1.29
N ASP A 103 -21.19 -5.72 2.34
CA ASP A 103 -20.57 -4.80 3.29
C ASP A 103 -19.41 -5.50 4.02
N LYS A 104 -18.27 -4.82 4.07
CA LYS A 104 -17.03 -5.26 4.71
C LYS A 104 -16.53 -4.18 5.65
N LYS A 105 -15.86 -4.63 6.71
CA LYS A 105 -15.19 -3.75 7.66
C LYS A 105 -13.75 -4.21 7.84
N ARG A 106 -12.82 -3.30 7.61
CA ARG A 106 -11.40 -3.46 7.94
C ARG A 106 -11.07 -2.59 9.13
N TYR A 107 -10.25 -3.11 10.03
CA TYR A 107 -9.67 -2.33 11.11
C TYR A 107 -8.17 -2.53 11.13
N GLY A 108 -7.45 -1.48 11.51
CA GLY A 108 -6.01 -1.51 11.67
C GLY A 108 -5.52 -0.30 12.44
N TYR A 109 -4.22 -0.25 12.69
CA TYR A 109 -3.63 0.72 13.60
C TYR A 109 -2.49 1.50 12.94
N LEU A 110 -2.50 2.82 13.10
CA LEU A 110 -1.36 3.66 12.78
C LEU A 110 -0.40 3.73 13.97
N ALA A 111 0.83 3.30 13.75
CA ALA A 111 1.93 3.38 14.72
C ALA A 111 3.28 3.55 13.99
N LEU A 112 4.35 3.78 14.75
CA LEU A 112 5.70 3.74 14.21
C LEU A 112 6.26 2.33 14.27
N VAL A 113 6.78 1.84 13.14
CA VAL A 113 7.55 0.60 13.04
C VAL A 113 9.02 0.95 12.87
N LYS A 114 9.91 0.35 13.66
CA LYS A 114 11.36 0.52 13.50
C LYS A 114 11.81 -0.10 12.17
N LEU A 115 12.63 0.64 11.42
CA LEU A 115 13.27 0.17 10.21
C LEU A 115 14.36 -0.87 10.55
N GLU A 116 14.24 -2.05 9.95
CA GLU A 116 15.18 -3.15 10.11
C GLU A 116 15.44 -3.87 8.77
N ASN A 117 16.47 -4.71 8.73
CA ASN A 117 16.68 -5.61 7.60
C ASN A 117 15.55 -6.65 7.53
N TYR A 118 15.21 -7.09 6.32
CA TYR A 118 14.23 -8.14 6.13
C TYR A 118 14.68 -9.45 6.80
N SER A 119 13.75 -10.12 7.48
CA SER A 119 13.99 -11.41 8.14
C SER A 119 12.69 -12.20 8.31
N THR A 120 12.82 -13.51 8.55
CA THR A 120 11.67 -14.39 8.79
C THR A 120 10.97 -14.10 10.11
N ASP A 121 11.70 -13.56 11.09
CA ASP A 121 11.22 -13.35 12.47
C ASP A 121 11.02 -11.86 12.81
N GLY A 122 11.07 -11.00 11.79
CA GLY A 122 10.92 -9.56 11.91
C GLY A 122 10.03 -9.03 10.80
N ILE A 123 10.63 -8.25 9.90
CA ILE A 123 9.90 -7.65 8.79
C ILE A 123 10.02 -8.54 7.55
N ARG A 124 8.89 -9.10 7.12
CA ARG A 124 8.78 -9.94 5.92
C ARG A 124 8.39 -9.10 4.72
N ARG A 125 8.87 -9.54 3.54
CA ARG A 125 8.48 -8.99 2.24
C ARG A 125 7.96 -10.10 1.33
N HIS A 126 7.17 -9.73 0.34
CA HIS A 126 6.71 -10.63 -0.71
C HIS A 126 7.00 -10.12 -2.13
N GLU A 127 7.62 -8.93 -2.26
CA GLU A 127 7.98 -8.30 -3.54
C GLU A 127 9.47 -7.90 -3.59
N ARG A 128 10.02 -7.78 -4.80
CA ARG A 128 11.30 -7.10 -5.09
C ARG A 128 11.02 -5.66 -5.51
N THR A 129 11.93 -4.73 -5.22
CA THR A 129 11.67 -3.29 -5.41
C THR A 129 12.38 -2.69 -6.64
N HIS A 130 11.66 -1.91 -7.46
CA HIS A 130 12.17 -1.18 -8.63
C HIS A 130 12.75 0.20 -8.24
N LYS A 131 13.59 0.81 -9.11
CA LYS A 131 14.37 2.03 -8.76
C LYS A 131 13.62 3.36 -8.87
N ALA A 132 12.79 3.56 -9.91
CA ALA A 132 12.23 4.88 -10.24
C ALA A 132 11.28 5.45 -9.17
N ALA A 133 10.40 4.62 -8.59
CA ALA A 133 9.44 5.04 -7.56
C ALA A 133 10.09 5.46 -6.23
N LYS A 134 11.37 5.11 -6.00
CA LYS A 134 12.08 5.40 -4.75
C LYS A 134 12.51 6.86 -4.63
N GLU A 135 12.94 7.46 -5.73
CA GLU A 135 13.51 8.83 -5.72
C GLU A 135 12.45 9.89 -5.39
N ASP A 136 11.25 9.77 -5.96
CA ASP A 136 10.18 10.73 -5.73
C ASP A 136 9.75 10.76 -4.26
N ARG A 137 9.51 9.58 -3.67
CA ARG A 137 9.15 9.47 -2.25
C ARG A 137 10.30 9.87 -1.32
N TYR A 138 11.55 9.62 -1.73
CA TYR A 138 12.73 10.06 -0.98
C TYR A 138 12.73 11.59 -0.87
N ARG A 139 12.59 12.29 -1.99
CA ARG A 139 12.63 13.75 -2.02
C ARG A 139 11.48 14.40 -1.27
N LEU A 140 10.28 13.81 -1.33
CA LEU A 140 9.15 14.30 -0.53
C LEU A 140 9.41 14.13 0.97
N LEU A 141 9.90 12.96 1.39
CA LEU A 141 10.27 12.69 2.79
C LEU A 141 11.39 13.62 3.26
N ASP A 142 12.42 13.84 2.44
CA ASP A 142 13.56 14.72 2.74
C ASP A 142 13.17 16.20 2.81
N ALA A 143 12.25 16.66 1.97
CA ALA A 143 11.79 18.05 2.03
C ALA A 143 10.85 18.33 3.20
N THR A 144 9.97 17.37 3.54
CA THR A 144 8.88 17.60 4.51
C THR A 144 9.17 17.04 5.91
N HIS A 145 10.09 16.08 6.00
CA HIS A 145 10.33 15.25 7.19
C HIS A 145 9.06 14.57 7.72
N MET A 146 8.08 14.29 6.84
CA MET A 146 6.80 13.69 7.18
C MET A 146 6.54 12.43 6.36
N ASN A 147 5.87 11.45 6.98
CA ASN A 147 5.36 10.26 6.31
C ASN A 147 3.88 10.48 6.00
N PHE A 148 3.53 10.69 4.73
CA PHE A 148 2.14 10.90 4.31
C PHE A 148 1.41 9.63 3.89
N SER A 149 2.15 8.55 3.61
CA SER A 149 1.59 7.32 3.06
C SER A 149 2.06 6.14 3.90
N PRO A 150 1.28 5.73 4.93
CA PRO A 150 1.67 4.64 5.81
C PRO A 150 1.94 3.37 4.99
N ILE A 151 2.94 2.60 5.42
CA ILE A 151 3.23 1.29 4.82
C ILE A 151 2.21 0.30 5.37
N PHE A 152 1.58 -0.48 4.49
CA PHE A 152 0.57 -1.46 4.88
C PHE A 152 1.29 -2.73 5.36
N PHE A 153 1.15 -3.03 6.64
CA PHE A 153 1.61 -4.27 7.26
C PHE A 153 0.43 -5.16 7.65
N VAL A 154 0.63 -6.46 7.51
CA VAL A 154 -0.26 -7.50 8.02
C VAL A 154 0.47 -8.34 9.06
N PHE A 155 -0.21 -8.70 10.13
CA PHE A 155 0.32 -9.59 11.17
C PHE A 155 -0.68 -10.69 11.50
N ASN A 156 -0.20 -11.76 12.14
CA ASN A 156 -1.02 -12.92 12.44
C ASN A 156 -1.89 -12.67 13.68
N ASP A 157 -3.19 -12.89 13.54
CA ASP A 157 -4.16 -12.75 14.63
C ASP A 157 -5.12 -13.95 14.67
N ASN A 158 -4.59 -15.16 14.48
CA ASN A 158 -5.40 -16.39 14.49
C ASN A 158 -6.05 -16.67 15.85
N ASP A 159 -5.47 -16.17 16.94
CA ASP A 159 -6.02 -16.28 18.29
C ASP A 159 -7.03 -15.16 18.63
N ARG A 160 -7.22 -14.20 17.71
CA ARG A 160 -8.13 -13.05 17.86
C ARG A 160 -7.81 -12.17 19.08
N SER A 161 -6.56 -12.18 19.52
CA SER A 161 -6.06 -11.33 20.59
C SER A 161 -6.18 -9.84 20.23
N CYS A 162 -5.92 -9.47 18.98
CA CYS A 162 -6.04 -8.10 18.51
C CYS A 162 -7.50 -7.63 18.40
N GLU A 163 -8.43 -8.50 18.02
CA GLU A 163 -9.86 -8.17 18.07
C GLU A 163 -10.32 -7.85 19.49
N SER A 164 -9.82 -8.59 20.49
CA SER A 164 -10.12 -8.29 21.90
C SER A 164 -9.60 -6.91 22.33
N LEU A 165 -8.42 -6.50 21.86
CA LEU A 165 -7.88 -5.16 22.07
C LEU A 165 -8.71 -4.08 21.36
N MET A 166 -9.17 -4.34 20.13
CA MET A 166 -10.03 -3.44 19.36
C MET A 166 -11.33 -3.12 20.11
N HIS A 167 -12.02 -4.13 20.66
CA HIS A 167 -13.27 -3.92 21.39
C HIS A 167 -13.11 -3.07 22.67
N ARG A 168 -11.89 -2.96 23.17
CA ARG A 168 -11.55 -2.20 24.38
C ARG A 168 -10.74 -0.95 24.06
N PHE A 169 -10.68 -0.51 22.79
CA PHE A 169 -9.92 0.65 22.38
C PHE A 169 -10.40 1.91 23.13
N PRO A 170 -9.57 2.53 24.00
CA PRO A 170 -9.97 3.67 24.80
C PRO A 170 -9.85 4.95 23.96
N SER A 171 -10.86 5.16 23.11
CA SER A 171 -10.92 6.29 22.19
C SER A 171 -11.05 7.62 22.94
N GLU A 172 -10.11 8.53 22.67
CA GLU A 172 -10.09 9.89 23.22
C GLU A 172 -10.69 10.90 22.25
N THR A 173 -10.38 10.73 20.96
CA THR A 173 -10.87 11.57 19.88
C THR A 173 -11.38 10.71 18.74
N VAL A 174 -12.30 11.27 17.96
CA VAL A 174 -12.93 10.61 16.81
C VAL A 174 -13.07 11.61 15.68
N GLN A 175 -12.58 11.25 14.49
CA GLN A 175 -12.90 11.92 13.23
C GLN A 175 -13.40 10.89 12.23
N ALA A 176 -14.20 11.34 11.28
CA ALA A 176 -14.73 10.49 10.22
C ALA A 176 -14.68 11.22 8.90
N GLY A 177 -14.72 10.46 7.81
CA GLY A 177 -14.86 11.00 6.47
C GLY A 177 -15.18 9.91 5.49
N LYS A 178 -15.60 10.30 4.30
CA LYS A 178 -15.91 9.39 3.20
C LYS A 178 -14.94 9.62 2.04
N LEU A 179 -14.47 8.54 1.46
CA LEU A 179 -13.71 8.55 0.21
C LEU A 179 -14.58 7.94 -0.87
N ASP A 180 -14.82 8.71 -1.93
CA ASP A 180 -15.46 8.22 -3.16
C ASP A 180 -14.34 7.80 -4.12
N PHE A 181 -13.90 6.55 -4.01
CA PHE A 181 -12.80 6.02 -4.82
C PHE A 181 -12.98 4.52 -5.06
N GLU A 182 -13.29 4.15 -6.30
CA GLU A 182 -13.78 2.82 -6.74
C GLU A 182 -15.10 2.40 -6.10
N THR A 183 -15.15 2.46 -4.77
CA THR A 183 -16.35 2.29 -3.95
C THR A 183 -16.43 3.42 -2.93
N ASP A 184 -17.60 3.54 -2.30
CA ASP A 184 -17.78 4.39 -1.14
C ASP A 184 -17.07 3.78 0.08
N VAL A 185 -15.93 4.35 0.48
CA VAL A 185 -15.19 3.95 1.67
C VAL A 185 -15.46 4.94 2.80
N ASN A 186 -16.09 4.47 3.87
CA ASN A 186 -16.29 5.26 5.08
C ASN A 186 -15.13 5.01 6.05
N LEU A 187 -14.43 6.08 6.43
CA LEU A 187 -13.32 6.06 7.37
C LEU A 187 -13.78 6.59 8.72
N ARG A 188 -13.41 5.87 9.78
CA ARG A 188 -13.47 6.34 11.17
C ARG A 188 -12.08 6.21 11.77
N ILE A 189 -11.57 7.30 12.31
CA ILE A 189 -10.23 7.40 12.89
C ILE A 189 -10.39 7.73 14.36
N GLU A 190 -9.85 6.88 15.22
CA GLU A 190 -9.93 6.97 16.67
C GLU A 190 -8.51 7.02 17.24
N GLN A 191 -8.26 7.89 18.22
CA GLN A 191 -6.94 8.04 18.83
C GLN A 191 -6.96 7.55 20.27
N THR A 192 -5.85 6.97 20.73
CA THR A 192 -5.62 6.72 22.15
C THR A 192 -4.18 7.05 22.58
N SER A 193 -4.02 7.64 23.75
CA SER A 193 -2.75 7.82 24.46
C SER A 193 -2.64 6.95 25.72
N ASP A 194 -3.54 5.98 25.89
CA ASP A 194 -3.57 5.06 27.04
C ASP A 194 -2.34 4.14 27.05
N GLU A 195 -1.48 4.32 28.06
CA GLU A 195 -0.19 3.64 28.16
C GLU A 195 -0.35 2.11 28.30
N GLU A 196 -1.33 1.64 29.10
CA GLU A 196 -1.56 0.21 29.32
C GLU A 196 -2.01 -0.50 28.03
N TRP A 197 -2.92 0.13 27.26
CA TRP A 197 -3.37 -0.39 25.98
C TRP A 197 -2.23 -0.39 24.96
N ILE A 198 -1.47 0.70 24.86
CA ILE A 198 -0.33 0.83 23.93
C ILE A 198 0.75 -0.21 24.22
N ASP A 199 1.09 -0.44 25.49
CA ASP A 199 2.08 -1.43 25.89
C ASP A 199 1.61 -2.85 25.57
N SER A 200 0.33 -3.14 25.80
CA SER A 200 -0.29 -4.42 25.45
C SER A 200 -0.22 -4.68 23.95
N PHE A 201 -0.62 -3.71 23.13
CA PHE A 201 -0.59 -3.80 21.67
C PHE A 201 0.85 -3.95 21.13
N SER A 202 1.78 -3.15 21.66
CA SER A 202 3.19 -3.18 21.24
C SER A 202 3.85 -4.51 21.60
N SER A 203 3.56 -5.06 22.79
CA SER A 203 4.09 -6.36 23.25
C SER A 203 3.56 -7.51 22.40
N MET A 204 2.26 -7.52 22.10
CA MET A 204 1.62 -8.52 21.22
C MET A 204 2.31 -8.59 19.83
N LEU A 205 2.67 -7.44 19.26
CA LEU A 205 3.36 -7.39 17.96
C LEU A 205 4.85 -7.70 18.05
N ALA A 206 5.48 -7.46 19.19
CA ALA A 206 6.89 -7.77 19.42
C ALA A 206 7.15 -9.29 19.52
N GLU A 207 6.13 -10.12 19.60
CA GLU A 207 6.25 -11.59 19.69
C GLU A 207 6.06 -12.31 18.34
N GLN A 208 5.87 -11.56 17.25
CA GLN A 208 5.63 -12.14 15.93
C GLN A 208 6.23 -11.32 14.78
N PRO A 209 6.48 -11.94 13.62
CA PRO A 209 6.85 -11.20 12.42
C PRO A 209 5.64 -10.43 11.85
N ILE A 210 5.94 -9.32 11.17
CA ILE A 210 4.95 -8.56 10.38
C ILE A 210 5.33 -8.60 8.90
N LEU A 211 4.33 -8.73 8.02
CA LEU A 211 4.49 -8.79 6.58
C LEU A 211 4.12 -7.45 5.96
N ILE A 212 5.01 -6.87 5.15
CA ILE A 212 4.62 -5.74 4.28
C ILE A 212 3.68 -6.30 3.21
N ALA A 213 2.41 -5.88 3.26
CA ALA A 213 1.38 -6.20 2.28
C ALA A 213 1.34 -5.19 1.13
N ASP A 214 1.71 -3.94 1.39
CA ASP A 214 1.91 -2.92 0.37
C ASP A 214 2.90 -1.84 0.87
N GLY A 215 3.67 -1.26 -0.06
CA GLY A 215 4.62 -0.19 0.24
C GLY A 215 6.09 -0.62 0.37
N HIS A 216 6.52 -1.70 -0.29
CA HIS A 216 7.95 -2.11 -0.28
C HIS A 216 8.88 -1.01 -0.80
N HIS A 217 8.46 -0.28 -1.85
CA HIS A 217 9.20 0.88 -2.36
C HIS A 217 9.35 1.97 -1.29
N ARG A 218 8.27 2.27 -0.56
CA ARG A 218 8.27 3.25 0.55
C ARG A 218 9.16 2.78 1.70
N TYR A 219 9.13 1.50 2.03
CA TYR A 219 9.99 0.92 3.07
C TYR A 219 11.48 1.05 2.74
N GLU A 220 11.88 0.68 1.53
CA GLU A 220 13.28 0.79 1.09
C GLU A 220 13.72 2.26 0.97
N THR A 221 12.80 3.14 0.55
CA THR A 221 13.03 4.59 0.55
C THR A 221 13.30 5.11 1.96
N ALA A 222 12.48 4.74 2.94
CA ALA A 222 12.67 5.13 4.33
C ALA A 222 14.00 4.59 4.91
N ARG A 223 14.38 3.35 4.56
CA ARG A 223 15.70 2.78 4.94
C ARG A 223 16.86 3.56 4.35
N SER A 224 16.80 3.89 3.06
CA SER A 224 17.83 4.68 2.39
C SER A 224 17.92 6.09 2.98
N TYR A 225 16.77 6.73 3.23
CA TYR A 225 16.70 8.03 3.90
C TYR A 225 17.34 7.97 5.29
N HIS A 226 16.98 6.99 6.11
CA HIS A 226 17.58 6.79 7.43
C HIS A 226 19.11 6.63 7.36
N SER A 227 19.63 5.83 6.42
CA SER A 227 21.07 5.61 6.29
C SER A 227 21.85 6.85 5.84
N ASN A 228 21.21 7.75 5.09
CA ASN A 228 21.82 8.99 4.61
C ASN A 228 21.58 10.18 5.55
N GLN A 229 20.73 10.01 6.58
CA GLN A 229 20.34 11.10 7.45
C GLN A 229 21.44 11.39 8.50
N THR A 230 21.93 12.64 8.51
CA THR A 230 22.96 13.11 9.44
C THR A 230 22.39 13.85 10.65
N ASN A 231 21.13 14.28 10.60
CA ASN A 231 20.46 14.97 11.69
C ASN A 231 19.94 13.98 12.74
N SER A 232 20.63 13.88 13.87
CA SER A 232 20.27 13.01 14.99
C SER A 232 18.99 13.40 15.72
N GLY A 233 18.47 14.61 15.51
CA GLY A 233 17.19 15.05 16.05
C GLY A 233 15.98 14.42 15.35
N LEU A 234 16.17 13.87 14.15
CA LEU A 234 15.11 13.18 13.41
C LEU A 234 15.06 11.71 13.81
N LYS A 235 13.88 11.22 14.20
CA LYS A 235 13.63 9.80 14.44
C LYS A 235 13.47 9.03 13.12
N SER A 236 14.43 9.18 12.20
CA SER A 236 14.38 8.59 10.84
C SER A 236 14.47 7.06 10.81
N GLY A 237 14.87 6.42 11.92
CA GLY A 237 14.90 4.96 12.07
C GLY A 237 13.53 4.30 12.23
N TYR A 238 12.44 5.05 12.05
CA TYR A 238 11.07 4.59 12.16
C TYR A 238 10.25 5.08 10.97
N VAL A 239 9.24 4.29 10.60
CA VAL A 239 8.29 4.62 9.53
C VAL A 239 6.86 4.54 10.03
N LEU A 240 5.99 5.37 9.48
CA LEU A 240 4.56 5.28 9.73
C LEU A 240 4.02 3.99 9.08
N ALA A 241 3.38 3.16 9.90
CA ALA A 241 2.84 1.87 9.49
C ALA A 241 1.33 1.85 9.73
N TYR A 242 0.60 1.23 8.81
CA TYR A 242 -0.78 0.80 8.99
C TYR A 242 -0.77 -0.71 9.23
N LEU A 243 -1.02 -1.13 10.48
CA LEU A 243 -0.91 -2.50 10.96
C LEU A 243 -2.30 -3.14 11.00
N VAL A 244 -2.54 -4.14 10.15
CA VAL A 244 -3.83 -4.82 10.03
C VAL A 244 -3.71 -6.28 10.49
N PRO A 245 -4.56 -6.76 11.42
CA PRO A 245 -4.56 -8.16 11.80
C PRO A 245 -5.16 -9.03 10.69
N SER A 246 -4.62 -10.25 10.53
CA SER A 246 -5.11 -11.23 9.54
C SER A 246 -6.55 -11.69 9.76
N SER A 247 -7.08 -11.50 10.98
CA SER A 247 -8.47 -11.78 11.36
C SER A 247 -9.47 -10.74 10.85
N SER A 248 -8.99 -9.58 10.37
CA SER A 248 -9.86 -8.50 9.89
C SER A 248 -10.61 -8.92 8.64
N GLU A 249 -11.95 -8.97 8.70
CA GLU A 249 -12.77 -9.48 7.58
C GLU A 249 -12.63 -8.66 6.29
N GLY A 250 -12.34 -7.36 6.42
CA GLY A 250 -12.06 -6.47 5.29
C GLY A 250 -10.63 -6.55 4.75
N LEU A 251 -9.76 -7.40 5.31
CA LEU A 251 -8.48 -7.74 4.68
C LEU A 251 -8.73 -8.73 3.54
N GLN A 252 -9.06 -8.20 2.37
CA GLN A 252 -9.29 -9.00 1.16
C GLN A 252 -8.03 -8.96 0.28
N ILE A 253 -7.50 -10.14 -0.04
CA ILE A 253 -6.42 -10.32 -1.02
C ILE A 253 -7.04 -10.99 -2.23
N LEU A 254 -7.29 -10.20 -3.27
CA LEU A 254 -7.84 -10.68 -4.54
C LEU A 254 -6.72 -11.08 -5.50
N PRO A 255 -6.96 -12.05 -6.41
CA PRO A 255 -5.99 -12.40 -7.42
C PRO A 255 -5.78 -11.23 -8.38
N THR A 256 -4.53 -11.01 -8.80
CA THR A 256 -4.26 -10.05 -9.86
C THR A 256 -4.41 -10.73 -11.22
N HIS A 257 -5.27 -10.18 -12.07
CA HIS A 257 -5.43 -10.63 -13.46
C HIS A 257 -4.47 -9.86 -14.37
N ARG A 258 -3.89 -10.53 -15.37
CA ARG A 258 -3.01 -9.92 -16.37
C ARG A 258 -3.69 -10.00 -17.73
N GLY A 259 -3.80 -8.86 -18.41
CA GLY A 259 -4.40 -8.76 -19.74
C GLY A 259 -3.34 -8.52 -20.81
N LEU A 260 -3.43 -9.26 -21.92
CA LEU A 260 -2.66 -9.00 -23.13
C LEU A 260 -3.61 -8.49 -24.21
N PHE A 261 -3.37 -7.27 -24.67
CA PHE A 261 -4.23 -6.58 -25.65
C PHE A 261 -3.43 -6.26 -26.92
N GLY A 262 -4.13 -6.13 -28.06
CA GLY A 262 -3.52 -5.74 -29.33
C GLY A 262 -2.65 -6.82 -29.97
N LEU A 263 -2.84 -8.10 -29.60
CA LEU A 263 -2.18 -9.22 -30.26
C LEU A 263 -2.74 -9.42 -31.67
N THR A 264 -1.86 -9.65 -32.63
CA THR A 264 -2.25 -10.08 -33.98
C THR A 264 -2.77 -11.53 -33.97
N GLU A 265 -3.52 -11.94 -35.00
CA GLU A 265 -3.99 -13.33 -35.12
C GLU A 265 -2.85 -14.35 -35.02
N ASN A 266 -1.72 -14.08 -35.67
CA ASN A 266 -0.53 -14.94 -35.58
C ASN A 266 0.01 -15.04 -34.14
N GLN A 267 0.03 -13.94 -33.38
CA GLN A 267 0.46 -13.97 -31.98
C GLN A 267 -0.52 -14.71 -31.08
N ILE A 268 -1.82 -14.65 -31.39
CA ILE A 268 -2.84 -15.45 -30.68
C ILE A 268 -2.63 -16.94 -30.96
N ASP A 269 -2.36 -17.32 -32.21
CA ASP A 269 -2.07 -18.71 -32.57
C ASP A 269 -0.77 -19.20 -31.92
N GLN A 270 0.27 -18.36 -31.90
CA GLN A 270 1.51 -18.64 -31.17
C GLN A 270 1.26 -18.83 -29.67
N LEU A 271 0.42 -17.98 -29.06
CA LEU A 271 0.03 -18.11 -27.67
C LEU A 271 -0.65 -19.45 -27.39
N LYS A 272 -1.61 -19.84 -28.21
CA LYS A 272 -2.32 -21.13 -28.09
C LYS A 272 -1.36 -22.30 -28.23
N ALA A 273 -0.51 -22.29 -29.25
CA ALA A 273 0.49 -23.34 -29.48
C ALA A 273 1.52 -23.43 -28.33
N GLY A 274 1.98 -22.29 -27.80
CA GLY A 274 2.88 -22.28 -26.65
C GLY A 274 2.22 -22.77 -25.37
N LEU A 275 0.94 -22.42 -25.15
CA LEU A 275 0.17 -22.96 -24.02
C LEU A 275 0.05 -24.48 -24.10
N GLU A 276 -0.18 -25.06 -25.27
CA GLU A 276 -0.20 -26.52 -25.45
C GLU A 276 1.19 -27.16 -25.27
N CYS A 277 2.25 -26.44 -25.57
CA CYS A 277 3.63 -26.92 -25.40
C CYS A 277 4.03 -27.00 -23.92
N TYR A 278 3.71 -25.96 -23.15
CA TYR A 278 4.17 -25.81 -21.77
C TYR A 278 3.14 -26.23 -20.73
N PHE A 279 1.86 -26.35 -21.09
CA PHE A 279 0.78 -26.66 -20.17
C PHE A 279 -0.10 -27.81 -20.66
N SER A 280 -0.76 -28.48 -19.73
CA SER A 280 -1.80 -29.47 -19.95
C SER A 280 -3.15 -28.92 -19.49
N GLN A 281 -4.24 -29.24 -20.19
CA GLN A 281 -5.60 -28.93 -19.71
C GLN A 281 -6.11 -29.99 -18.72
N THR A 282 -5.39 -31.10 -18.56
CA THR A 282 -5.71 -32.15 -17.61
C THR A 282 -4.86 -31.98 -16.36
N LYS A 283 -5.49 -32.01 -15.18
CA LYS A 283 -4.78 -31.97 -13.91
C LYS A 283 -3.98 -33.27 -13.72
N HIS A 284 -2.69 -33.16 -13.45
CA HIS A 284 -1.85 -34.27 -13.01
C HIS A 284 -1.56 -34.16 -11.50
N GLU A 285 -1.19 -35.28 -10.86
CA GLU A 285 -0.71 -35.27 -9.47
C GLU A 285 0.51 -34.34 -9.36
N ASN A 286 0.53 -33.47 -8.35
CA ASN A 286 1.55 -32.43 -8.08
C ASN A 286 1.55 -31.16 -8.96
N CYS A 287 0.55 -30.90 -9.81
CA CYS A 287 0.48 -29.64 -10.56
C CYS A 287 0.05 -28.44 -9.68
N THR A 288 1.03 -27.71 -9.18
CA THR A 288 0.93 -26.32 -8.71
C THR A 288 2.19 -25.61 -9.17
N PRO A 289 2.13 -24.67 -10.14
CA PRO A 289 1.01 -23.76 -10.41
C PRO A 289 0.15 -24.10 -11.63
N TYR A 290 -1.08 -23.58 -11.62
CA TYR A 290 -2.00 -23.56 -12.75
C TYR A 290 -2.35 -22.11 -13.10
N LEU A 291 -2.51 -21.81 -14.38
CA LEU A 291 -3.06 -20.54 -14.86
C LEU A 291 -4.48 -20.76 -15.38
N THR A 292 -5.30 -19.73 -15.33
CA THR A 292 -6.60 -19.72 -15.99
C THR A 292 -6.62 -18.58 -16.99
N ALA A 293 -6.95 -18.87 -18.25
CA ALA A 293 -6.90 -17.91 -19.33
C ALA A 293 -8.22 -17.88 -20.12
N ILE A 294 -8.51 -16.70 -20.67
CA ILE A 294 -9.53 -16.45 -21.70
C ILE A 294 -8.78 -15.88 -22.89
N ILE A 295 -8.97 -16.44 -24.08
CA ILE A 295 -8.30 -16.00 -25.31
C ILE A 295 -9.37 -15.69 -26.35
N GLY A 296 -9.50 -14.43 -26.75
CA GLY A 296 -10.60 -13.99 -27.61
C GLY A 296 -11.97 -14.23 -26.94
N ASP A 297 -12.93 -14.76 -27.70
CA ASP A 297 -14.28 -15.09 -27.22
C ASP A 297 -14.40 -16.51 -26.65
N GLU A 298 -13.28 -17.16 -26.35
CA GLU A 298 -13.26 -18.53 -25.85
C GLU A 298 -13.68 -18.63 -24.37
N LYS A 299 -14.03 -19.84 -23.95
CA LYS A 299 -14.35 -20.12 -22.55
C LYS A 299 -13.10 -20.03 -21.68
N LEU A 300 -13.31 -19.63 -20.43
CA LEU A 300 -12.32 -19.72 -19.36
C LEU A 300 -11.74 -21.14 -19.29
N THR A 301 -10.46 -21.27 -19.61
CA THR A 301 -9.77 -22.56 -19.70
C THR A 301 -8.66 -22.63 -18.65
N LYS A 302 -8.56 -23.76 -17.96
CA LYS A 302 -7.52 -24.03 -16.94
C LYS A 302 -6.35 -24.76 -17.59
N TYR A 303 -5.15 -24.28 -17.31
CA TYR A 303 -3.90 -24.81 -17.83
C TYR A 303 -2.96 -25.13 -16.66
N TYR A 304 -2.44 -26.35 -16.61
CA TYR A 304 -1.54 -26.86 -15.59
C TYR A 304 -0.13 -26.90 -16.15
N LEU A 305 0.84 -26.27 -15.48
CA LEU A 305 2.21 -26.23 -15.97
C LEU A 305 2.80 -27.65 -15.99
N ASN A 306 3.41 -28.03 -17.11
CA ASN A 306 4.07 -29.32 -17.25
C ASN A 306 5.40 -29.34 -16.47
N ASP A 307 5.68 -30.41 -15.73
CA ASP A 307 6.93 -30.57 -14.92
C ASP A 307 8.23 -30.43 -15.71
N LYS A 308 8.19 -30.58 -17.05
CA LYS A 308 9.36 -30.38 -17.93
C LYS A 308 9.86 -28.95 -17.95
N THR A 309 9.03 -28.00 -17.51
CA THR A 309 9.37 -26.58 -17.45
C THR A 309 10.10 -26.33 -16.12
N LYS A 310 11.43 -26.19 -16.16
CA LYS A 310 12.23 -25.72 -15.01
C LYS A 310 11.93 -24.23 -14.72
N SER A 311 10.70 -23.91 -14.35
CA SER A 311 10.29 -22.58 -13.93
C SER A 311 9.77 -22.61 -12.49
N SER A 312 9.89 -21.48 -11.81
CA SER A 312 9.36 -21.28 -10.46
C SER A 312 7.85 -21.57 -10.41
N PRO A 313 7.34 -22.04 -9.27
CA PRO A 313 5.90 -22.21 -9.09
C PRO A 313 5.14 -20.88 -8.94
N LEU A 314 5.82 -19.73 -8.99
CA LEU A 314 5.18 -18.42 -8.90
C LEU A 314 4.53 -18.02 -10.22
N GLY A 315 3.24 -17.67 -10.17
CA GLY A 315 2.45 -17.31 -11.35
C GLY A 315 3.01 -16.12 -12.16
N VAL A 316 3.68 -15.17 -11.50
CA VAL A 316 4.33 -14.03 -12.18
C VAL A 316 5.51 -14.48 -13.03
N GLU A 317 6.35 -15.37 -12.50
CA GLU A 317 7.48 -15.92 -13.25
C GLU A 317 7.00 -16.79 -14.42
N VAL A 318 5.93 -17.56 -14.22
CA VAL A 318 5.31 -18.32 -15.32
C VAL A 318 4.79 -17.38 -16.40
N PHE A 319 4.12 -16.28 -16.03
CA PHE A 319 3.64 -15.30 -16.99
C PHE A 319 4.78 -14.65 -17.77
N GLU A 320 5.81 -14.15 -17.09
CA GLU A 320 6.92 -13.46 -17.74
C GLU A 320 7.80 -14.42 -18.58
N GLU A 321 8.30 -15.49 -17.97
CA GLU A 321 9.28 -16.37 -18.59
C GLU A 321 8.66 -17.33 -19.61
N VAL A 322 7.45 -17.81 -19.37
CA VAL A 322 6.82 -18.80 -20.25
C VAL A 322 5.91 -18.13 -21.26
N ILE A 323 5.01 -17.23 -20.82
CA ILE A 323 4.03 -16.62 -21.72
C ILE A 323 4.66 -15.49 -22.55
N LEU A 324 5.29 -14.49 -21.92
CA LEU A 324 5.85 -13.35 -22.67
C LEU A 324 7.12 -13.72 -23.44
N LYS A 325 8.12 -14.30 -22.75
CA LYS A 325 9.43 -14.57 -23.35
C LYS A 325 9.41 -15.81 -24.25
N LYS A 326 9.13 -17.01 -23.70
CA LYS A 326 9.23 -18.26 -24.48
C LYS A 326 8.15 -18.43 -25.54
N THR A 327 6.92 -17.99 -25.26
CA THR A 327 5.79 -18.19 -26.16
C THR A 327 5.63 -17.05 -27.17
N LEU A 328 5.64 -15.79 -26.69
CA LEU A 328 5.42 -14.62 -27.55
C LEU A 328 6.73 -13.96 -28.04
N GLY A 329 7.88 -14.37 -27.54
CA GLY A 329 9.19 -13.87 -27.99
C GLY A 329 9.50 -12.44 -27.54
N PHE A 330 8.83 -11.91 -26.51
CA PHE A 330 9.10 -10.56 -26.00
C PHE A 330 10.48 -10.53 -25.33
N SER A 331 11.25 -9.49 -25.63
CA SER A 331 12.51 -9.19 -24.95
C SER A 331 12.28 -8.56 -23.57
N GLU A 332 13.34 -8.43 -22.77
CA GLU A 332 13.24 -7.69 -21.50
C GLU A 332 12.84 -6.22 -21.73
N ASP A 333 13.31 -5.61 -22.81
CA ASP A 333 12.99 -4.22 -23.17
C ASP A 333 11.50 -4.07 -23.53
N ASP A 334 10.92 -5.05 -24.25
CA ASP A 334 9.48 -5.06 -24.60
C ASP A 334 8.57 -5.14 -23.36
N ILE A 335 9.07 -5.74 -22.28
CA ILE A 335 8.35 -5.95 -21.02
C ILE A 335 8.49 -4.72 -20.11
N ALA A 336 9.69 -4.14 -20.04
CA ALA A 336 10.00 -3.00 -19.18
C ALA A 336 9.29 -1.70 -19.60
N ASP A 337 9.01 -1.50 -20.88
CA ASP A 337 8.33 -0.29 -21.40
C ASP A 337 6.80 -0.31 -21.21
N LYS A 338 6.22 -1.41 -20.71
CA LYS A 338 4.76 -1.61 -20.59
C LYS A 338 4.26 -1.95 -19.18
N SER A 339 5.15 -2.02 -18.20
CA SER A 339 4.85 -2.10 -16.76
C SER A 339 4.90 -0.73 -16.12
#